data_AF-A0A1C6CBP6-F1
#
_entry.id   AF-A0A1C6CBP6-F1
#
_cell.length_a   1.000
_cell.length_b   1.000
_cell.length_c   1.000
_cell.angle_alpha   90.00
_cell.angle_beta   90.00
_cell.angle_gamma   90.00
#
_symmetry.space_group_name_H-M   'P 1'
#
loop_
_entity.id
_entity.type
_entity.pdbx_description
1 polymer ?
#
loop_
_entity_poly.entity_id
_entity_poly.type
_entity_poly.pdbx_seq_one_letter_code
_entity_poly.pdbx_strand_id
1 'polypeptide(L)'
;MDLAGNNEVTLEEMLDARERRVFLQNSLIQTYNKPIISFTLNIPGPVKVFDKIPETFEEGVRKIRQALCDSAITVYHESEVREKTGYEAFFAADASPLVLKCLMSELEDGTSVGRLYDIDIIRQDGCKVSREETGRPCRTCLICGRPAHECSRSRRHSVEELVMHIEKLLGNTSKVPDNDRMKE
;
A
#
# COMPACT_ATOMS: atom_id res chain seq x y z
N MET A 1 -15.35 -23.29 -17.39
CA MET A 1 -15.95 -21.98 -17.69
C MET A 1 -14.93 -20.95 -17.29
N ASP A 2 -14.26 -20.39 -18.28
CA ASP A 2 -13.22 -19.37 -18.13
C ASP A 2 -13.82 -18.10 -17.49
N LEU A 3 -13.27 -17.71 -16.35
CA LEU A 3 -13.47 -16.40 -15.72
C LEU A 3 -12.14 -15.63 -15.69
N ALA A 4 -11.32 -15.75 -16.74
CA ALA A 4 -10.23 -14.82 -16.98
C ALA A 4 -10.81 -13.54 -17.61
N GLY A 5 -11.69 -12.86 -16.88
CA GLY A 5 -11.97 -11.45 -17.15
C GLY A 5 -10.64 -10.70 -17.00
N ASN A 6 -10.33 -9.80 -17.92
CA ASN A 6 -9.07 -9.08 -17.91
C ASN A 6 -8.93 -8.29 -16.60
N ASN A 7 -8.12 -8.81 -15.67
CA ASN A 7 -7.84 -8.20 -14.36
C ASN A 7 -6.88 -7.01 -14.46
N GLU A 8 -6.42 -6.69 -15.67
CA GLU A 8 -5.66 -5.48 -15.93
C GLU A 8 -6.52 -4.24 -15.67
N VAL A 9 -5.86 -3.24 -15.09
CA VAL A 9 -6.40 -1.94 -14.77
C VAL A 9 -5.89 -0.95 -15.80
N THR A 10 -6.80 -0.26 -16.47
CA THR A 10 -6.44 0.78 -17.43
C THR A 10 -5.95 2.04 -16.72
N LEU A 11 -5.33 2.95 -17.47
CA LEU A 11 -4.92 4.24 -16.92
C LEU A 11 -6.14 5.05 -16.43
N GLU A 12 -7.25 5.02 -17.17
CA GLU A 12 -8.49 5.72 -16.81
C GLU A 12 -9.06 5.20 -15.49
N GLU A 13 -9.17 3.88 -15.34
CA GLU A 13 -9.65 3.26 -14.09
C GLU A 13 -8.75 3.61 -12.89
N MET A 14 -7.42 3.69 -13.10
CA MET A 14 -6.49 4.12 -12.06
C MET A 14 -6.64 5.61 -11.69
N LEU A 15 -6.96 6.47 -12.65
CA LEU A 15 -7.20 7.89 -12.39
C LEU A 15 -8.51 8.08 -11.62
N ASP A 16 -9.59 7.43 -12.05
CA ASP A 16 -10.89 7.46 -11.36
C ASP A 16 -10.79 6.94 -9.93
N ALA A 17 -10.02 5.86 -9.70
CA ALA A 17 -9.77 5.35 -8.36
C ALA A 17 -9.05 6.38 -7.48
N ARG A 18 -8.06 7.11 -8.01
CA ARG A 18 -7.36 8.18 -7.28
C ARG A 18 -8.28 9.35 -6.96
N GLU A 19 -9.12 9.76 -7.89
CA GLU A 19 -10.08 10.85 -7.67
C GLU A 19 -11.11 10.47 -6.60
N ARG A 20 -11.68 9.25 -6.68
CA ARG A 20 -12.59 8.74 -5.65
C ARG A 20 -11.93 8.63 -4.29
N ARG A 21 -10.67 8.18 -4.23
CA ARG A 21 -9.89 8.13 -2.99
C ARG A 21 -9.78 9.51 -2.34
N VAL A 22 -9.38 10.52 -3.12
CA VAL A 22 -9.27 11.91 -2.62
C VAL A 22 -10.63 12.44 -2.18
N PHE A 23 -11.70 12.15 -2.94
CA PHE A 23 -13.05 12.51 -2.56
C PHE A 23 -13.45 11.89 -1.21
N LEU A 24 -13.25 10.58 -1.04
CA LEU A 24 -13.56 9.86 0.20
C LEU A 24 -12.77 10.42 1.39
N GLN A 25 -11.46 10.64 1.22
CA GLN A 25 -10.61 11.26 2.25
C GLN A 25 -11.18 12.61 2.69
N ASN A 26 -11.55 13.48 1.74
CA ASN A 26 -12.13 14.79 2.04
C ASN A 26 -13.51 14.69 2.72
N SER A 27 -14.37 13.78 2.28
CA SER A 27 -15.69 13.56 2.90
C SER A 27 -15.56 13.07 4.35
N LEU A 28 -14.59 12.19 4.63
CA LEU A 28 -14.32 11.71 5.98
C LEU A 28 -13.77 12.84 6.87
N ILE A 29 -12.86 13.67 6.34
CA ILE A 29 -12.35 14.86 7.04
C ILE A 29 -13.51 15.79 7.41
N GLN A 30 -14.40 16.11 6.47
CA GLN A 30 -15.54 16.99 6.73
C GLN A 30 -16.51 16.41 7.77
N THR A 31 -16.69 15.08 7.75
CA THR A 31 -17.64 14.40 8.64
C THR A 31 -17.12 14.31 10.08
N TYR A 32 -15.85 13.90 10.23
CA TYR A 32 -15.28 13.58 11.54
C TYR A 32 -14.41 14.71 12.11
N ASN A 33 -13.93 15.62 11.25
CA ASN A 33 -12.94 16.64 11.56
C ASN A 33 -11.70 16.04 12.27
N LYS A 34 -11.22 14.91 11.76
CA LYS A 34 -10.02 14.20 12.24
C LYS A 34 -9.05 13.94 11.08
N PRO A 35 -7.76 13.76 11.35
CA PRO A 35 -6.83 13.24 10.35
C PRO A 35 -7.26 11.85 9.86
N ILE A 36 -6.97 11.58 8.59
CA ILE A 36 -7.31 10.31 7.94
C ILE A 36 -6.04 9.50 7.70
N ILE A 37 -6.03 8.27 8.18
CA ILE A 37 -5.08 7.25 7.76
C ILE A 37 -5.63 6.64 6.48
N SER A 38 -4.88 6.72 5.38
CA SER A 38 -5.22 6.10 4.10
C SER A 38 -4.21 5.00 3.80
N PHE A 39 -4.68 3.76 3.73
CA PHE A 39 -3.85 2.59 3.53
C PHE A 39 -4.13 1.95 2.18
N THR A 40 -3.07 1.71 1.41
CA THR A 40 -3.09 0.87 0.22
C THR A 40 -1.86 -0.02 0.16
N LEU A 41 -1.83 -0.97 -0.79
CA LEU A 41 -0.63 -1.71 -1.13
C LEU A 41 0.02 -1.10 -2.37
N ASN A 42 1.33 -0.84 -2.31
CA ASN A 42 2.10 -0.32 -3.43
C ASN A 42 2.44 -1.43 -4.43
N ILE A 43 1.44 -1.86 -5.20
CA ILE A 43 1.55 -2.93 -6.20
C ILE A 43 1.81 -2.33 -7.60
N PRO A 44 2.95 -2.62 -8.23
CA PRO A 44 3.28 -2.14 -9.58
C PRO A 44 2.54 -2.95 -10.66
N GLY A 45 2.52 -2.41 -11.87
CA GLY A 45 1.95 -3.10 -13.04
C GLY A 45 0.43 -2.99 -13.19
N PRO A 46 -0.13 -3.59 -14.24
CA PRO A 46 -1.53 -3.43 -14.60
C PRO A 46 -2.48 -4.27 -13.74
N VAL A 47 -2.01 -5.37 -13.14
CA VAL A 47 -2.83 -6.22 -12.24
C VAL A 47 -2.49 -5.88 -10.79
N LYS A 48 -3.42 -5.26 -10.07
CA LYS A 48 -3.19 -4.82 -8.68
C LYS A 48 -3.60 -5.83 -7.63
N VAL A 49 -4.50 -6.74 -8.00
CA VAL A 49 -5.04 -7.77 -7.11
C VAL A 49 -4.79 -9.12 -7.75
N PHE A 50 -3.98 -9.92 -7.08
CA PHE A 50 -3.66 -11.29 -7.40
C PHE A 50 -3.55 -12.09 -6.09
N ASP A 51 -3.22 -13.37 -6.18
CA ASP A 51 -3.07 -14.24 -5.01
C ASP A 51 -2.23 -13.58 -3.91
N LYS A 52 -2.64 -13.77 -2.65
CA LYS A 52 -2.01 -13.18 -1.45
C LYS A 52 -2.20 -11.68 -1.25
N ILE A 53 -2.65 -10.91 -2.24
CA ILE A 53 -2.95 -9.48 -2.05
C ILE A 53 -4.10 -9.27 -1.04
N PRO A 54 -5.25 -9.97 -1.13
CA PRO A 54 -6.32 -9.82 -0.13
C PRO A 54 -5.86 -10.11 1.30
N GLU A 55 -5.14 -11.20 1.52
CA GLU A 55 -4.67 -11.59 2.86
C GLU A 55 -3.61 -10.61 3.38
N THR A 56 -2.72 -10.13 2.51
CA THR A 56 -1.71 -9.12 2.85
C THR A 56 -2.35 -7.78 3.23
N PHE A 57 -3.41 -7.39 2.53
CA PHE A 57 -4.16 -6.20 2.84
C PHE A 57 -4.86 -6.33 4.19
N GLU A 58 -5.56 -7.44 4.44
CA GLU A 58 -6.23 -7.70 5.73
C GLU A 58 -5.24 -7.74 6.90
N GLU A 59 -4.04 -8.28 6.69
CA GLU A 59 -2.94 -8.20 7.65
C GLU A 59 -2.54 -6.75 7.95
N GLY A 60 -2.39 -5.91 6.92
CA GLY A 60 -2.09 -4.49 7.07
C GLY A 60 -3.16 -3.74 7.86
N VAL A 61 -4.43 -3.94 7.50
CA VAL A 61 -5.58 -3.34 8.22
C VAL A 61 -5.57 -3.77 9.69
N ARG A 62 -5.36 -5.05 9.99
CA ARG A 62 -5.30 -5.55 11.38
C ARG A 62 -4.13 -4.96 12.16
N LYS A 63 -2.95 -4.83 11.54
CA LYS A 63 -1.79 -4.18 12.16
C LYS A 63 -2.04 -2.70 12.47
N ILE A 64 -2.71 -1.98 11.57
CA ILE A 64 -3.11 -0.58 11.80
C ILE A 64 -4.05 -0.51 13.00
N ARG A 65 -5.11 -1.33 13.02
CA ARG A 65 -6.05 -1.41 14.17
C ARG A 65 -5.31 -1.69 15.48
N GLN A 66 -4.38 -2.64 15.47
CA GLN A 66 -3.60 -3.00 16.66
C GLN A 66 -2.73 -1.84 17.14
N ALA A 67 -1.99 -1.19 16.24
CA ALA A 67 -1.12 -0.06 16.59
C ALA A 67 -1.91 1.13 17.18
N LEU A 68 -3.11 1.40 16.65
CA LEU A 68 -4.01 2.43 17.19
C LEU A 68 -4.54 2.04 18.57
N CYS A 69 -4.94 0.78 18.76
CA CYS A 69 -5.42 0.25 20.03
C CYS A 69 -4.34 0.31 21.11
N ASP A 70 -3.12 -0.17 20.81
CA ASP A 70 -1.98 -0.18 21.74
C ASP A 70 -1.56 1.24 22.16
N SER A 71 -1.82 2.22 21.29
CA SER A 71 -1.56 3.64 21.56
C SER A 71 -2.75 4.37 22.19
N ALA A 72 -3.83 3.66 22.52
CA ALA A 72 -5.08 4.22 23.04
C ALA A 72 -5.69 5.33 22.16
N ILE A 73 -5.53 5.22 20.83
CA ILE A 73 -6.06 6.19 19.87
C ILE A 73 -7.48 5.78 19.47
N THR A 74 -8.44 6.66 19.71
CA THR A 74 -9.83 6.46 19.32
C THR A 74 -10.00 6.50 17.79
N VAL A 75 -10.68 5.50 17.24
CA VAL A 75 -11.09 5.47 15.83
C VAL A 75 -12.57 5.82 15.73
N TYR A 76 -12.88 6.90 15.02
CA TYR A 76 -14.25 7.38 14.79
C TYR A 76 -14.91 6.74 13.59
N HIS A 77 -14.11 6.30 12.62
CA HIS A 77 -14.58 5.68 11.40
C HIS A 77 -13.56 4.73 10.84
N GLU A 78 -14.06 3.66 10.25
CA GLU A 78 -13.29 2.74 9.44
C GLU A 78 -14.12 2.31 8.23
N SER A 79 -13.50 2.31 7.05
CA SER A 79 -14.10 1.79 5.82
C SER A 79 -13.06 1.24 4.87
N GLU A 80 -13.49 0.29 4.04
CA GLU A 80 -12.67 -0.34 3.01
C GLU A 80 -13.31 -0.19 1.63
N VAL A 81 -12.48 -0.09 0.59
CA VAL A 81 -12.86 -0.18 -0.83
C VAL A 81 -12.08 -1.35 -1.43
N ARG A 82 -12.78 -2.33 -2.00
CA ARG A 82 -12.17 -3.55 -2.55
C ARG A 82 -12.45 -3.67 -4.04
N GLU A 83 -11.54 -3.12 -4.84
CA GLU A 83 -11.66 -3.08 -6.29
C GLU A 83 -10.40 -3.62 -6.98
N LYS A 84 -10.51 -3.92 -8.29
CA LYS A 84 -9.38 -4.41 -9.09
C LYS A 84 -8.24 -3.40 -9.23
N THR A 85 -8.52 -2.12 -9.02
CA THR A 85 -7.56 -0.99 -8.96
C THR A 85 -6.67 -1.03 -7.71
N GLY A 86 -6.95 -1.95 -6.78
CA GLY A 86 -6.25 -2.10 -5.51
C GLY A 86 -7.21 -1.92 -4.33
N TYR A 87 -6.92 -2.57 -3.22
CA TYR A 87 -7.70 -2.42 -2.00
C TYR A 87 -7.24 -1.21 -1.21
N GLU A 88 -8.20 -0.54 -0.58
CA GLU A 88 -7.98 0.69 0.17
C GLU A 88 -8.70 0.61 1.51
N ALA A 89 -8.07 1.08 2.58
CA ALA A 89 -8.70 1.28 3.88
C ALA A 89 -8.50 2.71 4.38
N PHE A 90 -9.49 3.21 5.10
CA PHE A 90 -9.49 4.56 5.65
C PHE A 90 -9.89 4.53 7.12
N PHE A 91 -9.16 5.28 7.95
CA PHE A 91 -9.45 5.44 9.36
C PHE A 91 -9.48 6.92 9.74
N ALA A 92 -10.55 7.37 10.39
CA ALA A 92 -10.57 8.67 11.05
C ALA A 92 -10.15 8.48 12.51
N ALA A 93 -8.98 8.99 12.90
CA ALA A 93 -8.35 8.68 14.19
C ALA A 93 -8.04 9.93 15.03
N ASP A 94 -8.19 9.83 16.35
CA ASP A 94 -8.05 10.94 17.29
C ASP A 94 -6.62 11.13 17.79
N ALA A 95 -5.71 11.51 16.90
CA ALA A 95 -4.34 11.83 17.27
C ALA A 95 -3.77 12.91 16.36
N SER A 96 -2.65 13.51 16.77
CA SER A 96 -1.97 14.47 15.91
C SER A 96 -1.47 13.78 14.63
N PRO A 97 -1.49 14.46 13.46
CA PRO A 97 -1.04 13.87 12.21
C PRO A 97 0.40 13.32 12.27
N LEU A 98 1.29 13.97 13.04
CA LEU A 98 2.67 13.53 13.21
C LEU A 98 2.78 12.25 14.04
N VAL A 99 1.98 12.11 15.11
CA VAL A 99 1.94 10.88 15.92
C VAL A 99 1.46 9.71 15.07
N LEU A 100 0.37 9.91 14.32
CA LEU A 100 -0.13 8.89 13.38
C LEU A 100 0.94 8.54 12.35
N LYS A 101 1.62 9.53 11.77
CA LYS A 101 2.64 9.29 10.74
C LYS A 101 3.80 8.49 11.30
N CYS A 102 4.25 8.78 12.51
CA CYS A 102 5.29 8.00 13.19
C CYS A 102 4.86 6.53 13.36
N LEU A 103 3.71 6.27 13.96
CA LEU A 103 3.19 4.91 14.18
C LEU A 103 3.03 4.13 12.87
N MET A 104 2.40 4.75 11.87
CA MET A 104 2.18 4.09 10.58
C MET A 104 3.49 3.79 9.85
N SER A 105 4.47 4.69 9.96
CA SER A 105 5.79 4.45 9.36
C SER A 105 6.54 3.30 10.03
N GLU A 106 6.28 2.98 11.32
CA GLU A 106 6.83 1.78 11.96
C GLU A 106 6.29 0.49 11.34
N LEU A 107 5.03 0.49 10.91
CA LEU A 107 4.44 -0.64 10.20
C LEU A 107 5.06 -0.82 8.80
N GLU A 108 5.35 0.28 8.10
CA GLU A 108 6.02 0.26 6.80
C GLU A 108 7.45 -0.27 6.89
N ASP A 109 8.19 0.14 7.92
CA ASP A 109 9.61 -0.17 8.07
C ASP A 109 9.86 -1.48 8.84
N GLY A 110 8.86 -1.99 9.57
CA GLY A 110 9.04 -3.07 10.55
C GLY A 110 9.19 -4.48 9.97
N THR A 111 8.73 -4.73 8.74
CA THR A 111 8.82 -6.07 8.12
C THR A 111 9.05 -5.98 6.62
N SER A 112 9.52 -7.06 6.00
CA SER A 112 9.65 -7.13 4.53
C SER A 112 8.31 -6.88 3.82
N VAL A 113 7.21 -7.44 4.34
CA VAL A 113 5.84 -7.18 3.84
C VAL A 113 5.40 -5.75 4.08
N GLY A 114 5.82 -5.16 5.20
CA GLY A 114 5.56 -3.75 5.53
C GLY A 114 6.05 -2.78 4.44
N ARG A 115 7.10 -3.14 3.70
CA ARG A 115 7.60 -2.33 2.59
C ARG A 115 6.61 -2.21 1.42
N LEU A 116 5.60 -3.07 1.36
CA LEU A 116 4.49 -2.98 0.40
C LEU A 116 3.38 -2.04 0.89
N TYR A 117 3.35 -1.71 2.18
CA TYR A 117 2.35 -0.82 2.73
C TYR A 117 2.62 0.62 2.25
N ASP A 118 1.55 1.27 1.82
CA ASP A 118 1.51 2.69 1.51
C ASP A 118 0.49 3.32 2.47
N ILE A 119 1.00 3.91 3.56
CA ILE A 119 0.17 4.49 4.61
C ILE A 119 0.41 6.01 4.66
N ASP A 120 -0.56 6.71 4.09
CA ASP A 120 -0.61 8.17 4.08
C ASP A 120 -1.42 8.69 5.27
N ILE A 121 -0.94 9.80 5.85
CA ILE A 121 -1.71 10.57 6.82
C ILE A 121 -2.16 11.85 6.16
N ILE A 122 -3.47 12.04 6.06
CA ILE A 122 -4.11 13.24 5.54
C ILE A 122 -4.52 14.10 6.72
N ARG A 123 -4.03 15.33 6.77
CA ARG A 123 -4.39 16.34 7.78
C ARG A 123 -5.84 16.80 7.55
N GLN A 124 -6.40 17.49 8.55
CA GLN A 124 -7.75 18.06 8.48
C GLN A 124 -7.89 19.16 7.41
N ASP A 125 -6.79 19.74 6.94
CA ASP A 125 -6.75 20.68 5.83
C ASP A 125 -6.65 19.99 4.45
N GLY A 126 -6.63 18.65 4.42
CA GLY A 126 -6.49 17.84 3.21
C GLY A 126 -5.05 17.62 2.75
N CYS A 127 -4.06 18.23 3.41
CA CYS A 127 -2.65 18.03 3.05
C CYS A 127 -2.09 16.73 3.61
N LYS A 128 -1.20 16.08 2.85
CA LYS A 128 -0.49 14.88 3.33
C LYS A 128 0.66 15.27 4.26
N VAL A 129 0.86 14.48 5.31
CA VAL A 129 2.08 14.55 6.13
C VAL A 129 3.21 13.86 5.35
N SER A 130 4.28 14.61 5.08
CA SER A 130 5.44 14.08 4.37
C SER A 130 6.29 13.19 5.27
N ARG A 131 7.19 12.41 4.65
CA ARG A 131 8.09 11.51 5.38
C ARG A 131 9.20 12.32 6.07
N GLU A 132 9.65 13.40 5.44
CA GLU A 132 10.65 14.34 5.93
C GLU A 132 10.20 15.06 7.22
N GLU A 133 8.90 15.37 7.34
CA GLU A 133 8.33 15.96 8.56
C GLU A 133 8.52 15.08 9.81
N THR A 134 8.73 13.77 9.62
CA THR A 134 9.02 12.83 10.73
C THR A 134 10.49 12.48 10.88
N GLY A 135 11.38 13.16 10.14
CA GLY A 135 12.84 12.91 10.20
C GLY A 135 13.27 11.53 9.69
N ARG A 136 12.41 10.82 8.95
CA ARG A 136 12.69 9.47 8.47
C ARG A 136 13.40 9.46 7.12
N PRO A 137 14.35 8.52 6.89
CA PRO A 137 15.17 8.48 5.67
C PRO A 137 14.36 8.04 4.44
N CYS A 138 14.68 8.52 3.24
CA CYS A 138 13.98 8.09 2.01
C CYS A 138 13.83 6.56 1.88
N ARG A 139 12.68 6.10 1.35
CA ARG A 139 12.46 4.66 1.12
C ARG A 139 13.55 4.07 0.23
N THR A 140 13.98 2.86 0.57
CA THR A 140 14.88 2.06 -0.26
C THR A 140 14.09 1.22 -1.25
N CYS A 141 14.69 0.90 -2.39
CA CYS A 141 14.14 0.10 -3.47
C CYS A 141 13.89 -1.32 -2.99
N LEU A 142 12.71 -1.86 -3.33
CA LEU A 142 12.28 -3.19 -2.89
C LEU A 142 13.30 -4.27 -3.26
N ILE A 143 13.87 -4.20 -4.47
CA ILE A 143 14.80 -5.19 -5.02
C ILE A 143 16.25 -4.97 -4.57
N CYS A 144 16.81 -3.77 -4.76
CA CYS A 144 18.26 -3.55 -4.65
C CYS A 144 18.71 -2.69 -3.46
N GLY A 145 17.79 -2.21 -2.61
CA GLY A 145 18.13 -1.45 -1.40
C GLY A 145 18.65 -0.01 -1.62
N ARG A 146 18.90 0.41 -2.86
CA ARG A 146 19.25 1.81 -3.21
C ARG A 146 18.06 2.76 -2.99
N PRO A 147 18.22 4.08 -2.94
CA PRO A 147 17.08 5.00 -2.83
C PRO A 147 16.01 4.72 -3.91
N ALA A 148 14.75 4.53 -3.50
CA ALA A 148 13.69 4.07 -4.39
C ALA A 148 13.40 5.06 -5.54
N HIS A 149 13.51 6.36 -5.26
CA HIS A 149 13.28 7.42 -6.26
C HIS A 149 14.29 7.34 -7.43
N GLU A 150 15.54 6.95 -7.18
CA GLU A 150 16.54 6.76 -8.22
C GLU A 150 16.18 5.59 -9.12
N CYS A 151 15.78 4.45 -8.53
CA CYS A 151 15.37 3.27 -9.29
C CYS A 151 14.12 3.52 -10.14
N SER A 152 13.14 4.24 -9.59
CA SER A 152 11.93 4.65 -10.31
C SER A 152 12.27 5.54 -11.51
N ARG A 153 13.07 6.61 -11.29
CA ARG A 153 13.47 7.55 -12.36
C ARG A 153 14.30 6.89 -13.46
N SER A 154 15.21 6.00 -13.09
CA SER A 154 16.06 5.28 -14.05
C SER A 154 15.38 4.07 -14.68
N ARG A 155 14.17 3.71 -14.24
CA ARG A 155 13.50 2.44 -14.59
C ARG A 155 14.45 1.25 -14.46
N ARG A 156 15.23 1.23 -13.37
CA ARG A 156 16.28 0.23 -13.14
C ARG A 156 15.75 -1.20 -13.09
N HIS A 157 14.51 -1.35 -12.64
CA HIS A 157 13.84 -2.64 -12.57
C HIS A 157 12.60 -2.61 -13.45
N SER A 158 12.34 -3.71 -14.15
CA SER A 158 11.12 -3.88 -14.91
C SER A 158 9.91 -4.07 -13.98
N VAL A 159 8.71 -3.91 -14.52
CA VAL A 159 7.47 -4.15 -13.77
C VAL A 159 7.39 -5.63 -13.38
N GLU A 160 7.76 -6.51 -14.30
CA GLU A 160 7.77 -7.97 -14.11
C GLU A 160 8.74 -8.37 -12.99
N GLU A 161 9.95 -7.78 -12.94
CA GLU A 161 10.90 -8.02 -11.86
C GLU A 161 10.34 -7.63 -10.49
N LEU A 162 9.64 -6.49 -10.42
CA LEU A 162 9.02 -6.03 -9.18
C LEU A 162 7.87 -6.94 -8.76
N VAL A 163 7.00 -7.34 -9.69
CA VAL A 163 5.88 -8.25 -9.41
C VAL A 163 6.40 -9.61 -8.94
N MET A 164 7.37 -10.22 -9.64
CA MET A 164 7.97 -11.48 -9.22
C MET A 164 8.62 -11.39 -7.82
N HIS A 165 9.27 -10.26 -7.52
CA HIS A 165 9.84 -10.06 -6.19
C HIS A 165 8.75 -9.96 -5.12
N ILE A 166 7.63 -9.29 -5.40
CA ILE A 166 6.48 -9.21 -4.49
C ILE A 166 5.86 -10.59 -4.27
N GLU A 167 5.60 -11.35 -5.33
CA GLU A 167 5.04 -12.71 -5.22
C GLU A 167 5.93 -13.61 -4.35
N LYS A 168 7.26 -13.58 -4.56
CA LYS A 168 8.21 -14.30 -3.73
C LYS A 168 8.18 -13.85 -2.27
N LEU A 169 8.09 -12.54 -2.03
CA LEU A 169 8.01 -11.96 -0.70
C LEU A 169 6.75 -12.41 0.04
N LEU A 170 5.62 -12.50 -0.66
CA LEU A 170 4.33 -12.96 -0.13
C LEU A 170 4.24 -14.50 0.00
N GLY A 171 5.30 -15.22 -0.36
CA GLY A 171 5.34 -16.69 -0.30
C GLY A 171 4.53 -17.37 -1.40
N ASN A 172 4.18 -16.65 -2.47
CA ASN A 172 3.56 -17.22 -3.65
C ASN A 172 4.65 -17.93 -4.47
N THR A 173 4.97 -19.17 -4.10
CA THR A 173 5.81 -20.04 -4.94
C THR A 173 4.94 -20.62 -6.05
N SER A 174 4.59 -19.80 -7.04
CA SER A 174 4.22 -20.34 -8.34
C SER A 174 5.41 -21.17 -8.81
N LYS A 175 5.21 -22.49 -8.94
CA LYS A 175 6.23 -23.44 -9.40
C LYS A 175 6.86 -22.88 -10.68
N VAL A 176 8.12 -22.45 -10.59
CA VAL A 176 8.92 -22.23 -11.79
C VAL A 176 9.04 -23.58 -12.48
N PRO A 177 8.64 -23.76 -13.75
CA PRO A 177 9.02 -24.95 -14.49
C PRO A 177 10.54 -24.93 -14.59
N ASP A 178 11.17 -25.89 -13.94
CA ASP A 178 12.60 -26.16 -14.00
C ASP A 178 12.91 -26.64 -15.43
N ASN A 179 13.09 -25.69 -16.36
CA ASN A 179 13.45 -26.00 -17.74
C ASN A 179 14.96 -25.81 -17.92
N ASP A 180 15.74 -26.62 -17.21
CA ASP A 180 17.15 -26.82 -17.54
C ASP A 180 17.62 -28.24 -17.18
N ARG A 181 17.08 -29.23 -17.90
CA ARG A 181 17.71 -30.54 -18.10
C ARG A 181 17.35 -31.12 -19.46
N MET A 182 18.15 -30.79 -20.49
CA MET A 182 18.55 -31.78 -21.48
C MET A 182 19.82 -31.30 -22.21
N LYS A 183 20.98 -31.68 -21.67
CA LYS A 183 22.19 -31.92 -22.45
C LYS A 183 22.56 -33.39 -22.23
N GLU A 184 22.03 -34.24 -23.10
CA GLU A 184 22.66 -35.49 -23.54
C GLU A 184 22.36 -35.66 -25.03
#